data_AF-A0A9D1G1X0-F1
#
_entry.id   AF-A0A9D1G1X0-F1
#
_cell.length_a   1.000
_cell.length_b   1.000
_cell.length_c   1.000
_cell.angle_alpha   90.00
_cell.angle_beta   90.00
_cell.angle_gamma   90.00
#
_symmetry.space_group_name_H-M   'P 1'
#
loop_
_entity.id
_entity.type
_entity.pdbx_description
1 polymer ?
#
loop_
_entity_poly.entity_id
_entity_poly.type
_entity_poly.pdbx_seq_one_letter_code
_entity_poly.pdbx_strand_id
1 'polypeptide(L)'
;DMGFFGRHERLEMFAASTVFVLHASHHAHAILYVAIVPLVASVSISDVHYLEERNKTESVLYTRVCKGNYLRSQAVACFLVGFLVAFVPLVINQIWACIGFPLNAPRPYTSSASSSASYASAAQNIILKDFYFSHPYAYNLLLSLWVAYYSAVCALFSYAISFYIKKRLVINALLFLLLFVGMYLCYTFIPGDRSVLPIDFFIAGNDAAKMNALYILALLCLLHVGAVLLISHGARKRDTI
;
A
#
# COMPACT_ATOMS: atom_id res chain seq x y z
N ASP A 1 30.20 37.71 11.54
CA ASP A 1 28.79 37.86 11.95
C ASP A 1 27.83 37.05 11.09
N MET A 2 27.57 35.80 11.48
CA MET A 2 26.46 34.98 10.94
C MET A 2 25.24 35.05 11.88
N GLY A 3 24.85 36.26 12.28
CA GLY A 3 24.06 36.46 13.50
C GLY A 3 22.55 36.63 13.33
N PHE A 4 22.06 37.03 12.15
CA PHE A 4 20.67 37.52 12.04
C PHE A 4 19.76 36.66 11.15
N PHE A 5 20.27 36.15 10.03
CA PHE A 5 19.49 35.28 9.13
C PHE A 5 19.39 33.80 9.58
N GLY A 6 20.37 33.29 10.34
CA GLY A 6 20.48 31.85 10.63
C GLY A 6 19.64 31.29 11.79
N ARG A 7 18.87 32.12 12.51
CA ARG A 7 18.09 31.69 13.70
C ARG A 7 16.59 31.62 13.44
N HIS A 8 16.04 32.58 12.69
CA HIS A 8 14.63 32.57 12.30
C HIS A 8 14.36 31.52 11.19
N GLU A 9 15.22 31.41 10.19
CA GLU A 9 15.07 30.40 9.13
C GLU A 9 15.15 28.97 9.66
N ARG A 10 16.07 28.70 10.61
CA ARG A 10 16.15 27.39 11.24
C ARG A 10 14.87 27.00 11.95
N LEU A 11 14.15 27.95 12.57
CA LEU A 11 12.88 27.70 13.25
C LEU A 11 11.72 27.43 12.27
N GLU A 12 11.87 27.75 10.99
CA GLU A 12 10.85 27.53 9.94
C GLU A 12 11.13 26.30 9.07
N MET A 13 12.34 25.71 9.15
CA MET A 13 12.72 24.55 8.38
C MET A 13 11.97 23.28 8.81
N PHE A 14 11.52 22.52 7.82
CA PHE A 14 10.75 21.31 7.99
C PHE A 14 11.61 20.05 8.07
N ALA A 15 11.24 19.08 8.91
CA ALA A 15 11.99 17.84 9.09
C ALA A 15 11.69 16.83 7.97
N ALA A 16 12.75 16.22 7.42
CA ALA A 16 12.67 15.25 6.32
C ALA A 16 11.75 14.05 6.61
N SER A 17 11.58 13.65 7.87
CA SER A 17 10.66 12.56 8.26
C SER A 17 9.18 12.89 8.09
N THR A 18 8.82 14.17 8.17
CA THR A 18 7.43 14.65 8.15
C THR A 18 6.95 15.04 6.75
N VAL A 19 7.87 15.22 5.81
CA VAL A 19 7.59 15.47 4.38
C VAL A 19 7.21 14.18 3.64
N PHE A 20 7.31 13.03 4.30
CA PHE A 20 6.97 11.74 3.70
C PHE A 20 5.49 11.68 3.27
N VAL A 21 5.21 11.15 2.08
CA VAL A 21 3.88 11.15 1.45
C VAL A 21 2.79 10.51 2.31
N LEU A 22 3.12 9.55 3.16
CA LEU A 22 2.17 8.83 4.02
C LEU A 22 2.15 9.36 5.47
N HIS A 23 2.63 10.58 5.72
CA HIS A 23 2.78 11.12 7.06
C HIS A 23 1.45 11.32 7.80
N ALA A 24 0.42 11.87 7.14
CA ALA A 24 -0.85 12.19 7.80
C ALA A 24 -2.05 12.04 6.85
N SER A 25 -3.21 11.67 7.40
CA SER A 25 -4.46 11.44 6.64
C SER A 25 -5.12 12.72 6.14
N HIS A 26 -4.86 13.87 6.76
CA HIS A 26 -5.29 15.19 6.30
C HIS A 26 -4.81 15.56 4.90
N HIS A 27 -3.76 14.88 4.46
CA HIS A 27 -3.21 15.06 3.15
C HIS A 27 -3.98 14.21 2.13
N ALA A 28 -4.81 14.86 1.31
CA ALA A 28 -5.52 14.21 0.21
C ALA A 28 -4.58 13.37 -0.68
N HIS A 29 -3.32 13.79 -0.83
CA HIS A 29 -2.31 13.04 -1.59
C HIS A 29 -1.97 11.67 -0.97
N ALA A 30 -1.96 11.54 0.37
CA ALA A 30 -1.69 10.27 1.05
C ALA A 30 -2.80 9.25 0.77
N ILE A 31 -4.05 9.68 0.91
CA ILE A 31 -5.24 8.85 0.66
C ILE A 31 -5.29 8.43 -0.82
N LEU A 32 -5.07 9.36 -1.73
CA LEU A 32 -5.03 9.08 -3.17
C LEU A 32 -3.93 8.09 -3.52
N TYR A 33 -2.74 8.24 -2.93
CA TYR A 33 -1.62 7.32 -3.16
C TYR A 33 -1.99 5.89 -2.75
N VAL A 34 -2.50 5.70 -1.54
CA VAL A 34 -2.89 4.38 -1.01
C VAL A 34 -4.03 3.75 -1.82
N ALA A 35 -4.94 4.55 -2.38
CA ALA A 35 -6.05 4.06 -3.21
C ALA A 35 -5.61 3.69 -4.64
N ILE A 36 -4.75 4.50 -5.26
CA ILE A 36 -4.38 4.37 -6.68
C ILE A 36 -3.31 3.29 -6.89
N VAL A 37 -2.32 3.21 -6.01
CA VAL A 37 -1.16 2.32 -6.21
C VAL A 37 -1.53 0.84 -6.36
N PRO A 38 -2.42 0.26 -5.53
CA PRO A 38 -2.87 -1.12 -5.72
C PRO A 38 -3.60 -1.34 -7.05
N LEU A 39 -4.31 -0.32 -7.56
CA LEU A 39 -5.00 -0.40 -8.86
C LEU A 39 -4.01 -0.37 -10.02
N VAL A 40 -2.97 0.46 -9.94
CA VAL A 40 -1.91 0.48 -10.94
C VAL A 40 -1.21 -0.90 -10.99
N ALA A 41 -0.88 -1.45 -9.81
CA ALA A 41 -0.30 -2.78 -9.71
C ALA A 41 -1.21 -3.87 -10.31
N SER A 42 -2.52 -3.82 -10.04
CA SER A 42 -3.47 -4.81 -10.56
C SER A 42 -3.64 -4.73 -12.07
N VAL A 43 -3.63 -3.51 -12.64
CA VAL A 43 -3.76 -3.27 -14.09
C VAL A 43 -2.57 -3.88 -14.83
N SER A 44 -1.34 -3.58 -14.39
CA SER A 44 -0.11 -4.09 -15.03
C SER A 44 -0.09 -5.61 -15.14
N ILE A 45 -0.60 -6.31 -14.13
CA ILE A 45 -0.62 -7.78 -14.09
C ILE A 45 -1.76 -8.34 -14.95
N SER A 46 -2.92 -7.70 -14.94
CA SER A 46 -4.05 -8.10 -15.76
C SER A 46 -3.72 -8.09 -17.26
N ASP A 47 -2.86 -7.16 -17.69
CA ASP A 47 -2.40 -7.08 -19.07
C ASP A 47 -1.43 -8.23 -19.41
N VAL A 48 -0.50 -8.60 -18.52
CA VAL A 48 0.44 -9.72 -18.75
C VAL A 48 -0.30 -11.03 -19.02
N HIS A 49 -1.25 -11.40 -18.15
CA HIS A 49 -2.01 -12.64 -18.33
C HIS A 49 -2.86 -12.61 -19.62
N TYR A 50 -3.46 -11.46 -19.94
CA TYR A 50 -4.24 -11.30 -21.17
C TYR A 50 -3.39 -11.44 -22.44
N LEU A 51 -2.18 -10.86 -22.45
CA LEU A 51 -1.23 -10.96 -23.55
C LEU A 51 -0.77 -12.40 -23.78
N GLU A 52 -0.52 -13.16 -22.71
CA GLU A 52 -0.13 -14.57 -22.81
C GLU A 52 -1.24 -15.46 -23.39
N GLU A 53 -2.49 -15.25 -22.99
CA GLU A 53 -3.65 -15.98 -23.55
C GLU A 53 -3.86 -15.61 -25.03
N ARG A 54 -3.76 -14.33 -25.38
CA ARG A 54 -3.93 -13.84 -26.76
C ARG A 54 -2.85 -14.39 -27.69
N ASN A 55 -1.61 -14.41 -27.25
CA ASN A 55 -0.47 -14.86 -28.05
C ASN A 55 -0.29 -16.39 -28.04
N LYS A 56 -1.13 -17.13 -27.28
CA LYS A 56 -1.01 -18.58 -27.06
C LYS A 56 0.39 -18.99 -26.57
N THR A 57 1.10 -18.09 -25.89
CA THR A 57 2.45 -18.37 -25.40
C THR A 57 2.40 -19.41 -24.30
N GLU A 58 1.30 -19.46 -23.53
CA GLU A 58 1.09 -20.43 -22.47
C GLU A 58 1.15 -21.89 -22.96
N SER A 59 0.60 -22.20 -24.15
CA SER A 59 0.59 -23.57 -24.66
C SER A 59 1.97 -24.07 -25.05
N VAL A 60 2.83 -23.17 -25.56
CA VAL A 60 4.23 -23.49 -25.87
C VAL A 60 5.02 -23.72 -24.58
N LEU A 61 4.79 -22.92 -23.54
CA LEU A 61 5.46 -23.04 -22.25
C LEU A 61 5.07 -24.31 -21.48
N TYR A 62 3.79 -24.72 -21.54
CA TYR A 62 3.33 -25.97 -20.93
C TYR A 62 3.97 -27.23 -21.52
N THR A 63 4.51 -27.18 -22.73
CA THR A 63 5.25 -28.32 -23.31
C THR A 63 6.59 -28.58 -22.63
N ARG A 64 7.15 -27.56 -21.94
CA ARG A 64 8.50 -27.63 -21.32
C ARG A 64 8.47 -27.63 -19.81
N VAL A 65 7.42 -27.11 -19.19
CA VAL A 65 7.34 -26.94 -17.73
C VAL A 65 5.99 -27.43 -17.22
N CYS A 66 6.00 -28.13 -16.08
CA CYS A 66 4.76 -28.48 -15.39
C CYS A 66 3.93 -27.23 -15.11
N LYS A 67 2.70 -27.21 -15.60
CA LYS A 67 1.76 -26.08 -15.49
C LYS A 67 1.62 -25.52 -14.07
N GLY A 68 1.55 -26.39 -13.06
CA GLY A 68 1.48 -25.95 -11.66
C GLY A 68 2.71 -25.13 -11.22
N ASN A 69 3.90 -25.47 -11.68
CA ASN A 69 5.13 -24.72 -11.39
C ASN A 69 5.16 -23.39 -12.16
N TYR A 70 4.67 -23.38 -13.40
CA TYR A 70 4.53 -22.16 -14.20
C TYR A 70 3.60 -21.14 -13.53
N LEU A 71 2.39 -21.55 -13.14
CA LEU A 71 1.42 -20.67 -12.49
C LEU A 71 1.91 -20.15 -11.14
N ARG A 72 2.61 -20.98 -10.36
CA ARG A 72 3.25 -20.55 -9.10
C ARG A 72 4.36 -19.52 -9.34
N SER A 73 5.20 -19.74 -10.35
CA SER A 73 6.25 -18.79 -10.73
C SER A 73 5.65 -17.45 -11.17
N GLN A 74 4.58 -17.48 -11.96
CA GLN A 74 3.89 -16.27 -12.40
C GLN A 74 3.21 -15.56 -11.23
N ALA A 75 2.61 -16.29 -10.29
CA ALA A 75 2.05 -15.71 -9.07
C ALA A 75 3.13 -14.99 -8.21
N VAL A 76 4.30 -15.59 -8.04
CA VAL A 76 5.44 -14.96 -7.33
C VAL A 76 5.92 -13.71 -8.09
N ALA A 77 6.03 -13.78 -9.42
CA ALA A 77 6.39 -12.63 -10.23
C ALA A 77 5.37 -11.48 -10.10
N CYS A 78 4.07 -11.80 -10.12
CA CYS A 78 3.00 -10.82 -9.92
C CYS A 78 3.08 -10.15 -8.55
N PHE A 79 3.34 -10.93 -7.50
CA PHE A 79 3.53 -10.39 -6.16
C PHE A 79 4.74 -9.46 -6.08
N LEU A 80 5.89 -9.86 -6.63
CA LEU A 80 7.11 -9.04 -6.64
C LEU A 80 6.94 -7.75 -7.45
N VAL A 81 6.28 -7.81 -8.61
CA VAL A 81 5.99 -6.61 -9.42
C VAL A 81 5.04 -5.68 -8.66
N GLY A 82 3.95 -6.19 -8.11
CA GLY A 82 3.00 -5.38 -7.33
C GLY A 82 3.63 -4.75 -6.08
N PHE A 83 4.58 -5.44 -5.45
CA PHE A 83 5.39 -4.92 -4.35
C PHE A 83 6.31 -3.80 -4.81
N LEU A 84 7.11 -4.02 -5.86
CA LEU A 84 8.10 -3.04 -6.34
C LEU A 84 7.46 -1.77 -6.88
N VAL A 85 6.31 -1.88 -7.56
CA VAL A 85 5.54 -0.73 -8.09
C VAL A 85 5.16 0.25 -6.97
N ALA A 86 4.88 -0.24 -5.76
CA ALA A 86 4.57 0.57 -4.60
C ALA A 86 5.82 0.96 -3.79
N PHE A 87 6.74 0.02 -3.60
CA PHE A 87 7.91 0.21 -2.73
C PHE A 87 8.91 1.20 -3.32
N VAL A 88 9.24 1.08 -4.60
CA VAL A 88 10.29 1.90 -5.24
C VAL A 88 9.94 3.39 -5.21
N PRO A 89 8.72 3.84 -5.57
CA PRO A 89 8.35 5.25 -5.47
C PRO A 89 8.39 5.79 -4.04
N LEU A 90 8.00 5.00 -3.03
CA LEU A 90 8.05 5.44 -1.64
C LEU A 90 9.48 5.59 -1.12
N VAL A 91 10.38 4.66 -1.46
CA VAL A 91 11.80 4.78 -1.11
C VAL A 91 12.42 5.99 -1.79
N ILE A 92 12.14 6.21 -3.08
CA ILE A 92 12.58 7.41 -3.79
C ILE A 92 12.04 8.66 -3.10
N ASN A 93 10.75 8.69 -2.74
CA ASN A 93 10.15 9.82 -2.02
C ASN A 93 10.88 10.11 -0.70
N GLN A 94 11.25 9.06 0.05
CA GLN A 94 12.00 9.22 1.30
C GLN A 94 13.42 9.75 1.07
N ILE A 95 14.12 9.26 0.03
CA ILE A 95 15.47 9.74 -0.33
C ILE A 95 15.40 11.23 -0.74
N TRP A 96 14.43 11.59 -1.57
CA TRP A 96 14.21 12.97 -1.99
C TRP A 96 13.89 13.89 -0.80
N ALA A 97 13.08 13.43 0.14
CA ALA A 97 12.81 14.17 1.38
C ALA A 97 14.08 14.38 2.21
N CYS A 98 14.99 13.39 2.28
CA CYS A 98 16.27 13.53 2.98
C CYS A 98 17.28 14.45 2.27
N ILE A 99 17.22 14.56 0.93
CA ILE A 99 18.07 15.47 0.17
C ILE A 99 17.54 16.90 0.24
N GLY A 100 16.23 17.08 0.12
CA GLY A 100 15.59 18.39 0.04
C GLY A 100 15.42 19.09 1.39
N PHE A 101 15.36 18.34 2.50
CA PHE A 101 15.05 18.88 3.82
C PHE A 101 16.08 18.48 4.88
N PRO A 102 16.36 19.38 5.84
CA PRO A 102 17.28 19.09 6.92
C PRO A 102 16.76 17.95 7.81
N LEU A 103 17.68 17.05 8.19
CA LEU A 103 17.35 15.90 9.05
C LEU A 103 16.95 16.32 10.46
N ASN A 104 17.54 17.42 10.96
CA ASN A 104 17.36 17.95 12.31
C ASN A 104 16.64 19.31 12.26
N ALA A 105 15.49 19.36 11.63
CA ALA A 105 14.67 20.56 11.60
C ALA A 105 13.77 20.65 12.85
N PRO A 106 13.61 21.84 13.43
CA PRO A 106 12.77 22.02 14.62
C PRO A 106 11.27 22.02 14.33
N ARG A 107 10.83 22.10 13.05
CA ARG A 107 9.41 22.05 12.69
C ARG A 107 9.00 20.82 11.89
N PRO A 108 7.82 20.23 12.17
CA PRO A 108 7.19 19.26 11.26
C PRO A 108 6.57 19.98 10.05
N TYR A 109 6.61 19.35 8.87
CA TYR A 109 5.98 19.80 7.62
C TYR A 109 4.47 19.70 7.72
N THR A 110 3.80 20.76 8.16
CA THR A 110 2.34 20.89 8.08
C THR A 110 1.98 22.28 7.56
N SER A 111 1.11 22.34 6.55
CA SER A 111 0.59 23.59 5.96
C SER A 111 -0.40 24.33 6.88
N SER A 112 -0.76 23.71 8.00
CA SER A 112 -1.49 24.32 9.10
C SER A 112 -0.56 24.33 10.30
N ALA A 113 -0.54 25.43 11.05
CA ALA A 113 0.27 25.58 12.25
C ALA A 113 0.31 24.26 13.04
N SER A 114 1.52 23.80 13.36
CA SER A 114 1.83 22.68 14.25
C SER A 114 1.34 22.89 15.70
N SER A 115 0.36 23.78 15.88
CA SER A 115 -0.43 24.10 17.07
C SER A 115 -1.91 23.70 16.91
N SER A 116 -2.30 23.01 15.83
CA SER A 116 -3.66 22.48 15.72
C SER A 116 -3.79 21.23 16.61
N ALA A 117 -4.82 21.21 17.47
CA ALA A 117 -5.13 20.07 18.34
C ALA A 117 -5.23 18.74 17.55
N SER A 118 -5.57 18.82 16.27
CA SER A 118 -5.65 17.70 15.33
C SER A 118 -4.29 17.02 15.05
N TYR A 119 -3.18 17.78 14.98
CA TYR A 119 -1.85 17.16 14.82
C TYR A 119 -1.43 16.42 16.09
N ALA A 120 -1.67 17.04 17.26
CA ALA A 120 -1.38 16.42 18.54
C ALA A 120 -2.20 15.13 18.74
N SER A 121 -3.48 15.13 18.36
CA SER A 121 -4.29 13.91 18.39
C SER A 121 -3.81 12.88 17.35
N ALA A 122 -3.47 13.29 16.13
CA ALA A 122 -2.99 12.39 15.09
C ALA A 122 -1.67 11.70 15.45
N ALA A 123 -0.77 12.42 16.15
CA ALA A 123 0.49 11.89 16.66
C ALA A 123 0.29 10.85 17.78
N GLN A 124 -0.76 10.97 18.58
CA GLN A 124 -1.12 9.95 19.59
C GLN A 124 -1.70 8.68 18.96
N ASN A 125 -2.30 8.80 17.78
CA ASN A 125 -2.97 7.71 17.06
C ASN A 125 -2.05 6.94 16.09
N ILE A 126 -0.74 7.19 16.15
CA ILE A 126 0.26 6.46 15.36
C ILE A 126 0.45 5.05 15.93
N ILE A 127 0.40 4.05 15.05
CA ILE A 127 0.73 2.66 15.40
C ILE A 127 2.23 2.61 15.73
N LEU A 128 2.64 1.94 16.81
CA LEU A 128 4.04 1.90 17.25
C LEU A 128 4.66 3.29 17.46
N LYS A 129 3.93 4.18 18.14
CA LYS A 129 4.35 5.57 18.43
C LYS A 129 5.78 5.69 18.99
N ASP A 130 6.19 4.81 19.89
CA ASP A 130 7.52 4.88 20.52
C ASP A 130 8.63 4.61 19.48
N PHE A 131 8.36 3.74 18.50
CA PHE A 131 9.25 3.48 17.37
C PHE A 131 9.25 4.66 16.38
N TYR A 132 8.09 5.27 16.14
CA TYR A 132 7.97 6.47 15.31
C TYR A 132 8.82 7.63 15.84
N PHE A 133 8.76 7.90 17.15
CA PHE A 133 9.51 9.01 17.76
C PHE A 133 10.99 8.70 17.95
N SER A 134 11.37 7.44 18.20
CA SER A 134 12.78 7.06 18.35
C SER A 134 13.53 6.93 17.02
N HIS A 135 12.89 6.37 15.99
CA HIS A 135 13.50 6.07 14.70
C HIS A 135 12.57 6.42 13.52
N PRO A 136 12.32 7.72 13.26
CA PRO A 136 11.30 8.15 12.31
C PRO A 136 11.56 7.68 10.86
N TYR A 137 12.83 7.63 10.43
CA TYR A 137 13.19 7.15 9.09
C TYR A 137 12.98 5.63 8.95
N ALA A 138 13.31 4.86 9.98
CA ALA A 138 13.07 3.42 9.99
C ALA A 138 11.57 3.11 10.02
N TYR A 139 10.79 3.94 10.72
CA TYR A 139 9.33 3.86 10.69
C TYR A 139 8.76 4.13 9.28
N ASN A 140 9.22 5.17 8.59
CA ASN A 140 8.75 5.45 7.22
C ASN A 140 9.08 4.30 6.26
N LEU A 141 10.25 3.66 6.43
CA LEU A 141 10.60 2.47 5.67
C LEU A 141 9.68 1.28 6.00
N LEU A 142 9.38 1.05 7.28
CA LEU A 142 8.42 0.02 7.72
C LEU A 142 7.04 0.25 7.11
N LEU A 143 6.56 1.50 7.12
CA LEU A 143 5.29 1.88 6.52
C LEU A 143 5.32 1.67 4.99
N SER A 144 6.44 1.96 4.34
CA SER A 144 6.63 1.71 2.90
C SER A 144 6.55 0.22 2.57
N LEU A 145 7.17 -0.64 3.37
CA LEU A 145 7.05 -2.09 3.25
C LEU A 145 5.59 -2.55 3.44
N TRP A 146 4.89 -1.93 4.39
CA TRP A 146 3.50 -2.25 4.69
C TRP A 146 2.55 -1.94 3.53
N VAL A 147 2.68 -0.75 2.94
CA VAL A 147 1.91 -0.35 1.75
C VAL A 147 2.28 -1.19 0.52
N ALA A 148 3.57 -1.50 0.36
CA ALA A 148 4.02 -2.34 -0.74
C ALA A 148 3.48 -3.77 -0.64
N TYR A 149 3.41 -4.34 0.57
CA TYR A 149 2.77 -5.62 0.81
C TYR A 149 1.29 -5.58 0.43
N TYR A 150 0.55 -4.56 0.87
CA TYR A 150 -0.85 -4.39 0.50
C TYR A 150 -1.07 -4.34 -1.02
N SER A 151 -0.29 -3.53 -1.73
CA SER A 151 -0.29 -3.46 -3.21
C SER A 151 -0.03 -4.83 -3.85
N ALA A 152 0.95 -5.57 -3.35
CA ALA A 152 1.31 -6.90 -3.83
C ALA A 152 0.19 -7.93 -3.65
N VAL A 153 -0.52 -7.89 -2.51
CA VAL A 153 -1.65 -8.79 -2.24
C VAL A 153 -2.82 -8.47 -3.18
N CYS A 154 -3.13 -7.18 -3.42
CA CYS A 154 -4.14 -6.77 -4.39
C CYS A 154 -3.82 -7.21 -5.83
N ALA A 155 -2.55 -7.07 -6.22
CA ALA A 155 -2.00 -7.58 -7.47
C ALA A 155 -2.19 -9.10 -7.63
N LEU A 156 -1.84 -9.87 -6.59
CA LEU A 156 -2.00 -11.32 -6.58
C LEU A 156 -3.48 -11.74 -6.66
N PHE A 157 -4.37 -11.01 -5.99
CA PHE A 157 -5.82 -11.25 -6.05
C PHE A 157 -6.39 -10.97 -7.45
N SER A 158 -5.93 -9.91 -8.11
CA SER A 158 -6.28 -9.62 -9.51
C SER A 158 -5.87 -10.76 -10.45
N TYR A 159 -4.65 -11.29 -10.28
CA TYR A 159 -4.17 -12.47 -11.00
C TYR A 159 -5.01 -13.72 -10.70
N ALA A 160 -5.46 -13.91 -9.46
CA ALA A 160 -6.33 -15.04 -9.12
C ALA A 160 -7.69 -14.97 -9.84
N ILE A 161 -8.25 -13.77 -10.00
CA ILE A 161 -9.54 -13.56 -10.68
C ILE A 161 -9.40 -13.71 -12.21
N SER A 162 -8.23 -13.41 -12.80
CA SER A 162 -8.02 -13.49 -14.25
C SER A 162 -8.22 -14.91 -14.81
N PHE A 163 -8.13 -15.95 -13.97
CA PHE A 163 -8.49 -17.32 -14.37
C PHE A 163 -9.98 -17.53 -14.67
N TYR A 164 -10.85 -16.73 -14.06
CA TYR A 164 -12.30 -16.87 -14.16
C TYR A 164 -12.92 -15.84 -15.10
N ILE A 165 -12.36 -14.64 -15.16
CA ILE A 165 -12.88 -13.52 -15.96
C ILE A 165 -11.83 -13.10 -16.97
N LYS A 166 -12.17 -13.17 -18.27
CA LYS A 166 -11.24 -12.81 -19.36
C LYS A 166 -11.17 -11.32 -19.68
N LYS A 167 -12.05 -10.50 -19.09
CA LYS A 167 -12.18 -9.06 -19.38
C LYS A 167 -11.38 -8.23 -18.36
N ARG A 168 -10.27 -7.62 -18.80
CA ARG A 168 -9.36 -6.80 -17.96
C ARG A 168 -10.06 -5.71 -17.13
N LEU A 169 -11.00 -4.99 -17.74
CA LEU A 169 -11.71 -3.89 -17.07
C LEU A 169 -12.60 -4.42 -15.94
N VAL A 170 -13.17 -5.62 -16.11
CA VAL A 170 -14.02 -6.24 -15.11
C VAL A 170 -13.18 -6.69 -13.90
N ILE A 171 -11.97 -7.21 -14.12
CA ILE A 171 -11.07 -7.61 -13.03
C ILE A 171 -10.71 -6.39 -12.16
N ASN A 172 -10.29 -5.29 -12.77
CA ASN A 172 -9.91 -4.08 -12.04
C ASN A 172 -11.12 -3.40 -11.37
N ALA A 173 -12.27 -3.36 -12.05
CA ALA A 173 -13.52 -2.85 -11.46
C ALA A 173 -13.99 -3.71 -10.28
N LEU A 174 -13.85 -5.04 -10.36
CA LEU A 174 -14.19 -5.96 -9.28
C LEU A 174 -13.28 -5.75 -8.06
N LEU A 175 -11.97 -5.59 -8.28
CA LEU A 175 -11.02 -5.30 -7.21
C LEU A 175 -11.36 -3.97 -6.53
N PHE A 176 -11.62 -2.92 -7.31
CA PHE A 176 -12.01 -1.61 -6.78
C PHE A 176 -13.31 -1.68 -5.97
N LEU A 177 -14.34 -2.35 -6.52
CA LEU A 177 -15.62 -2.52 -5.86
C LEU A 177 -15.50 -3.35 -4.57
N LEU A 178 -14.68 -4.40 -4.57
CA LEU A 178 -14.44 -5.23 -3.39
C LEU A 178 -13.74 -4.44 -2.28
N LEU A 179 -12.76 -3.59 -2.62
CA LEU A 179 -12.11 -2.72 -1.66
C LEU A 179 -13.12 -1.71 -1.06
N PHE A 180 -13.89 -0.99 -1.89
CA PHE A 180 -14.86 -0.01 -1.41
C PHE A 180 -16.01 -0.61 -0.60
N VAL A 181 -16.59 -1.72 -1.06
CA VAL A 181 -17.63 -2.44 -0.32
C VAL A 181 -17.07 -3.00 0.98
N GLY A 182 -15.87 -3.57 0.95
CA GLY A 182 -15.18 -4.04 2.16
C GLY A 182 -14.99 -2.92 3.19
N MET A 183 -14.54 -1.74 2.74
CA MET A 183 -14.41 -0.56 3.60
C MET A 183 -15.76 -0.14 4.21
N TYR A 184 -16.81 -0.07 3.39
CA TYR A 184 -18.15 0.31 3.83
C TYR A 184 -18.75 -0.68 4.85
N LEU A 185 -18.57 -1.99 4.61
CA LEU A 185 -19.02 -3.04 5.52
C LEU A 185 -18.26 -2.97 6.85
N CYS A 186 -16.94 -2.78 6.82
CA CYS A 186 -16.15 -2.65 8.05
C CYS A 186 -16.62 -1.46 8.90
N TYR A 187 -16.90 -0.31 8.25
CA TYR A 187 -17.42 0.88 8.92
C TYR A 187 -18.81 0.65 9.54
N THR A 188 -19.68 -0.11 8.87
CA THR A 188 -21.07 -0.32 9.31
C THR A 188 -21.19 -1.38 10.40
N PHE A 189 -20.44 -2.49 10.29
CA PHE A 189 -20.59 -3.66 11.17
C PHE A 189 -19.67 -3.65 12.40
N ILE A 190 -18.64 -2.81 12.43
CA ILE A 190 -17.73 -2.69 13.57
C ILE A 190 -17.97 -1.32 14.23
N PRO A 191 -18.97 -1.22 15.14
CA PRO A 191 -19.24 0.02 15.84
C PRO A 191 -18.10 0.34 16.82
N GLY A 192 -17.63 1.58 16.80
CA GLY A 192 -16.67 2.11 17.77
C GLY A 192 -16.05 3.44 17.34
N ASP A 193 -15.50 4.16 18.30
CA ASP A 193 -14.84 5.47 18.07
C ASP A 193 -13.47 5.36 17.40
N ARG A 194 -13.06 4.13 17.04
CA ARG A 194 -11.76 3.82 16.44
C ARG A 194 -11.89 3.64 14.94
N SER A 195 -10.89 4.08 14.19
CA SER A 195 -10.87 3.84 12.75
C SER A 195 -10.65 2.35 12.45
N VAL A 196 -11.58 1.82 11.66
CA VAL A 196 -11.59 0.46 11.10
C VAL A 196 -11.28 0.47 9.60
N LEU A 197 -11.15 1.65 9.00
CA LEU A 197 -10.95 1.81 7.56
C LEU A 197 -9.55 1.33 7.18
N PRO A 198 -9.40 0.31 6.31
CA PRO A 198 -8.11 -0.20 5.86
C PRO A 198 -7.12 0.88 5.41
N ILE A 199 -7.58 1.92 4.69
CA ILE A 199 -6.73 3.01 4.20
C ILE A 199 -6.00 3.74 5.33
N ASP A 200 -6.65 3.92 6.48
CA ASP A 200 -6.08 4.65 7.62
C ASP A 200 -4.91 3.90 8.27
N PHE A 201 -4.83 2.58 8.08
CA PHE A 201 -3.71 1.76 8.56
C PHE A 201 -2.45 1.89 7.70
N PHE A 202 -2.58 2.41 6.48
CA PHE A 202 -1.48 2.61 5.53
C PHE A 202 -0.90 4.03 5.57
N ILE A 203 -1.46 4.89 6.42
CA ILE A 203 -1.02 6.26 6.68
C ILE A 203 -0.53 6.34 8.12
N ALA A 204 0.49 7.15 8.46
CA ALA A 204 1.05 7.18 9.81
C ALA A 204 0.12 7.85 10.83
N GLY A 205 -0.16 9.15 10.68
CA GLY A 205 -1.05 9.92 11.57
C GLY A 205 -2.50 9.92 11.09
N ASN A 206 -3.44 9.77 12.02
CA ASN A 206 -4.88 9.84 11.74
C ASN A 206 -5.67 10.50 12.88
N ASP A 207 -6.75 11.20 12.59
CA ASP A 207 -7.57 11.88 13.60
C ASP A 207 -8.22 10.92 14.59
N ALA A 208 -8.65 9.75 14.09
CA ALA A 208 -9.21 8.70 14.92
C ALA A 208 -8.14 7.69 15.33
N ALA A 209 -8.21 7.23 16.58
CA ALA A 209 -7.38 6.13 17.05
C ALA A 209 -7.65 4.89 16.21
N LYS A 210 -6.60 4.29 15.64
CA LYS A 210 -6.77 3.09 14.83
C LYS A 210 -7.13 1.92 15.72
N MET A 211 -7.91 0.98 15.18
CA MET A 211 -8.03 -0.33 15.81
C MET A 211 -6.67 -1.04 15.87
N ASN A 212 -6.64 -2.24 16.44
CA ASN A 212 -5.41 -3.00 16.59
C ASN A 212 -4.78 -3.32 15.23
N ALA A 213 -3.47 -3.13 15.07
CA ALA A 213 -2.74 -3.48 13.85
C ALA A 213 -2.89 -4.96 13.46
N LEU A 214 -3.17 -5.85 14.43
CA LEU A 214 -3.47 -7.26 14.18
C LEU A 214 -4.72 -7.46 13.30
N TYR A 215 -5.70 -6.56 13.37
CA TYR A 215 -6.93 -6.64 12.58
C TYR A 215 -6.64 -6.52 11.08
N ILE A 216 -5.88 -5.48 10.70
CA ILE A 216 -5.53 -5.27 9.29
C ILE A 216 -4.57 -6.35 8.78
N LEU A 217 -3.64 -6.83 9.62
CA LEU A 217 -2.77 -7.96 9.28
C LEU A 217 -3.62 -9.21 8.99
N ALA A 218 -4.62 -9.51 9.82
CA ALA A 218 -5.50 -10.66 9.63
C ALA A 218 -6.29 -10.55 8.32
N LEU A 219 -6.82 -9.35 7.99
CA LEU A 219 -7.51 -9.09 6.73
C LEU A 219 -6.59 -9.31 5.51
N LEU A 220 -5.37 -8.78 5.55
CA LEU A 220 -4.40 -8.96 4.46
C LEU A 220 -3.98 -10.43 4.31
N CYS A 221 -3.76 -11.13 5.42
CA CYS A 221 -3.47 -12.56 5.41
C CYS A 221 -4.63 -13.36 4.82
N LEU A 222 -5.88 -13.04 5.18
CA LEU A 222 -7.06 -13.69 4.63
C LEU A 222 -7.19 -13.44 3.12
N LEU A 223 -6.95 -12.20 2.66
CA LEU A 223 -6.94 -11.87 1.23
C LEU A 223 -5.83 -12.64 0.49
N HIS A 224 -4.63 -12.72 1.08
CA HIS A 224 -3.49 -13.41 0.50
C HIS A 224 -3.72 -14.92 0.39
N VAL A 225 -4.20 -15.56 1.46
CA VAL A 225 -4.58 -16.98 1.46
C VAL A 225 -5.72 -17.24 0.47
N GLY A 226 -6.73 -16.38 0.44
CA GLY A 226 -7.83 -16.45 -0.51
C GLY A 226 -7.35 -16.40 -1.96
N ALA A 227 -6.42 -15.50 -2.28
CA ALA A 227 -5.81 -15.41 -3.61
C ALA A 227 -5.05 -16.70 -3.97
N VAL A 228 -4.24 -17.23 -3.07
CA VAL A 228 -3.48 -18.49 -3.29
C VAL A 228 -4.42 -19.68 -3.51
N LEU A 229 -5.51 -19.78 -2.73
CA LEU A 229 -6.51 -20.82 -2.89
C LEU A 229 -7.22 -20.73 -4.24
N LEU A 230 -7.63 -19.51 -4.65
CA LEU A 230 -8.24 -19.27 -5.97
C LEU A 230 -7.30 -19.64 -7.11
N ILE A 231 -6.01 -19.30 -7.03
CA ILE A 231 -5.00 -19.69 -8.03
C ILE A 231 -4.89 -21.22 -8.07
N SER A 232 -4.84 -21.89 -6.92
CA SER A 232 -4.73 -23.36 -6.85
C SER A 232 -5.96 -24.07 -7.43
N HIS A 233 -7.16 -23.50 -7.23
CA HIS A 233 -8.40 -24.02 -7.80
C HIS A 233 -8.50 -23.75 -9.30
N GLY A 234 -8.14 -22.54 -9.74
CA GLY A 234 -8.07 -22.16 -11.15
C GLY A 234 -7.10 -23.03 -11.94
N ALA A 235 -5.95 -23.38 -11.34
CA ALA A 235 -4.98 -24.31 -11.92
C ALA A 235 -5.61 -25.69 -12.21
N ARG A 236 -6.30 -26.28 -11.21
CA ARG A 236 -6.98 -27.59 -11.34
C ARG A 236 -8.07 -27.59 -12.41
N LYS A 237 -8.87 -26.52 -12.50
CA LYS A 237 -9.98 -26.42 -13.46
C LYS A 237 -9.51 -26.45 -14.92
N ARG A 238 -8.31 -25.92 -15.20
CA ARG A 238 -7.73 -25.98 -16.55
C ARG A 238 -7.07 -27.34 -16.86
N ASP A 239 -6.92 -28.26 -15.90
CA ASP A 239 -6.31 -29.58 -16.13
C ASP A 239 -7.32 -30.64 -16.61
N THR A 240 -8.61 -30.35 -16.49
CA THR A 240 -9.72 -31.24 -16.87
C THR A 240 -10.28 -30.98 -18.27
N ILE A 241 -9.63 -30.12 -19.07
CA ILE A 241 -10.00 -29.78 -20.45
C ILE A 241 -8.82 -30.14 -21.35
#